data_AF-A0A2E6NSH6-F1
#
_entry.id   AF-A0A2E6NSH6-F1
#
_cell.length_a   1.000
_cell.length_b   1.000
_cell.length_c   1.000
_cell.angle_alpha   90.00
_cell.angle_beta   90.00
_cell.angle_gamma   90.00
#
_symmetry.space_group_name_H-M   'P 1'
#
loop_
_entity.id
_entity.type
_entity.pdbx_description
1 polymer ?
#
loop_
_entity_poly.entity_id
_entity_poly.type
_entity_poly.pdbx_seq_one_letter_code
_entity_poly.pdbx_strand_id
1 'polypeptide(L)'
;MASDRCESKNMLKQSIKLLARFGSLSIFILAGISIFITWAYSWGDHQQQYIATATILIIATPLAFTHFLLFSNRPLRKRLYISIAALLVVGAICGLFRIAEVSGDLVPRLAFRWQSPHEESLPSLESAEVPAETSLAGGGKGLPATRRATADYPQFLGPNRDGAIPKVSIDWDWENYPPEEIWRRKVGPAWSSFAVSGYRAV
;
A
#
# COMPACT_ATOMS: atom_id res chain seq x y z
N MET A 1 -46.27 27.82 -28.14
CA MET A 1 -45.07 28.69 -28.28
C MET A 1 -44.67 29.42 -27.00
N ALA A 2 -45.52 30.23 -26.35
CA ALA A 2 -45.14 30.89 -25.08
C ALA A 2 -45.12 29.93 -23.87
N SER A 3 -46.08 28.99 -23.81
CA SER A 3 -46.18 27.97 -22.75
C SER A 3 -44.96 27.03 -22.74
N ASP A 4 -44.59 26.47 -23.90
CA ASP A 4 -43.46 25.54 -24.05
C ASP A 4 -42.12 26.17 -23.63
N ARG A 5 -41.95 27.47 -23.89
CA ARG A 5 -40.74 28.21 -23.51
C ARG A 5 -40.66 28.45 -22.00
N CYS A 6 -41.79 28.54 -21.31
CA CYS A 6 -41.85 28.69 -19.86
C CYS A 6 -41.51 27.37 -19.15
N GLU A 7 -42.09 26.26 -19.60
CA GLU A 7 -41.80 24.93 -19.07
C GLU A 7 -40.33 24.55 -19.26
N SER A 8 -39.76 24.78 -20.44
CA SER A 8 -38.35 24.50 -20.72
C SER A 8 -37.40 25.23 -19.75
N LYS A 9 -37.66 26.50 -19.43
CA LYS A 9 -36.86 27.29 -18.48
C LYS A 9 -36.99 26.78 -17.04
N ASN A 10 -38.17 26.33 -16.64
CA ASN A 10 -38.41 25.78 -15.30
C ASN A 10 -37.72 24.43 -15.12
N MET A 11 -37.82 23.56 -16.14
CA MET A 11 -37.10 22.29 -16.19
C MET A 11 -35.58 22.51 -16.06
N LEU A 12 -35.01 23.42 -16.86
CA LEU A 12 -33.57 23.71 -16.81
C LEU A 12 -33.11 24.18 -15.41
N LYS A 13 -33.86 25.08 -14.77
CA LYS A 13 -33.56 25.57 -13.42
C LYS A 13 -33.65 24.46 -12.37
N GLN A 14 -34.62 23.56 -12.50
CA GLN A 14 -34.79 22.43 -11.60
C GLN A 14 -33.66 21.43 -11.76
N SER A 15 -33.25 21.13 -13.00
CA SER A 15 -32.08 20.29 -13.31
C SER A 15 -30.79 20.85 -12.71
N ILE A 16 -30.53 22.15 -12.87
CA ILE A 16 -29.34 22.81 -12.31
C ILE A 16 -29.35 22.75 -10.77
N LYS A 17 -30.51 22.97 -10.14
CA LYS A 17 -30.64 22.85 -8.68
C LYS A 17 -30.43 21.43 -8.18
N LEU A 18 -30.87 20.43 -8.94
CA LEU A 18 -30.66 19.01 -8.64
C LEU A 18 -29.19 18.63 -8.78
N LEU A 19 -28.52 19.02 -9.87
CA LEU A 19 -27.08 18.84 -10.09
C LEU A 19 -26.24 19.50 -8.97
N ALA A 20 -26.54 20.75 -8.62
CA ALA A 20 -25.89 21.46 -7.52
C ALA A 20 -26.07 20.76 -6.16
N ARG A 21 -27.21 20.08 -5.94
CA ARG A 21 -27.53 19.44 -4.67
C ARG A 21 -26.98 18.01 -4.56
N PHE A 22 -26.99 17.26 -5.66
CA PHE A 22 -26.68 15.83 -5.68
C PHE A 22 -25.35 15.50 -6.38
N GLY A 23 -24.69 16.44 -7.06
CA GLY A 23 -23.47 16.16 -7.84
C GLY A 23 -22.35 15.52 -7.02
N SER A 24 -22.10 15.97 -5.79
CA SER A 24 -21.12 15.33 -4.89
C SER A 24 -21.52 13.90 -4.51
N LEU A 25 -22.83 13.64 -4.33
CA LEU A 25 -23.34 12.30 -4.04
C LEU A 25 -23.18 11.37 -5.25
N SER A 26 -23.48 11.87 -6.45
CA SER A 26 -23.28 11.12 -7.69
C SER A 26 -21.81 10.72 -7.90
N ILE A 27 -20.86 11.60 -7.57
CA ILE A 27 -19.42 11.29 -7.62
C ILE A 27 -19.08 10.12 -6.68
N PHE A 28 -19.58 10.13 -5.44
CA PHE A 28 -19.36 9.02 -4.50
C PHE A 28 -20.03 7.72 -4.93
N ILE A 29 -21.22 7.78 -5.52
CA ILE A 29 -21.90 6.61 -6.07
C ILE A 29 -21.08 5.99 -7.20
N LEU A 30 -20.59 6.81 -8.14
CA LEU A 30 -19.73 6.34 -9.24
C LEU A 30 -18.42 5.74 -8.73
N ALA A 31 -17.79 6.39 -7.73
CA ALA A 31 -16.60 5.85 -7.09
C ALA A 31 -16.87 4.48 -6.42
N GLY A 32 -18.00 4.36 -5.71
CA GLY A 32 -18.42 3.10 -5.08
C GLY A 32 -18.68 1.98 -6.09
N ILE A 33 -19.36 2.28 -7.20
CA ILE A 33 -19.57 1.33 -8.30
C ILE A 33 -18.23 0.91 -8.91
N SER A 34 -17.32 1.86 -9.15
CA SER A 34 -15.99 1.55 -9.70
C SER A 34 -15.20 0.63 -8.78
N ILE A 35 -15.19 0.90 -7.47
CA ILE A 35 -14.55 0.02 -6.48
C ILE A 35 -15.21 -1.36 -6.50
N PHE A 36 -16.55 -1.43 -6.48
CA PHE A 36 -17.24 -2.71 -6.55
C PHE A 36 -16.83 -3.53 -7.78
N ILE A 37 -16.72 -2.92 -8.96
CA ILE A 37 -16.26 -3.59 -10.17
C ILE A 37 -14.81 -4.07 -10.03
N THR A 38 -13.92 -3.25 -9.46
CA THR A 38 -12.51 -3.62 -9.21
C THR A 38 -12.37 -4.87 -8.33
N TRP A 39 -13.26 -5.05 -7.36
CA TRP A 39 -13.22 -6.17 -6.43
C TRP A 39 -14.05 -7.37 -6.90
N ALA A 40 -15.13 -7.16 -7.66
CA ALA A 40 -15.98 -8.22 -8.20
C ALA A 40 -15.30 -9.01 -9.33
N TYR A 41 -14.33 -8.41 -10.01
CA TYR A 41 -13.55 -9.05 -11.06
C TYR A 41 -12.09 -8.98 -10.60
N SER A 42 -11.46 -10.10 -10.25
CA SER A 42 -10.07 -10.11 -9.80
C SER A 42 -9.13 -9.95 -11.01
N TRP A 43 -8.79 -8.70 -11.37
CA TRP A 43 -7.91 -8.33 -12.50
C TRP A 43 -6.41 -8.59 -12.19
N GLY A 44 -6.07 -9.70 -11.56
CA GLY A 44 -4.69 -10.06 -11.16
C GLY A 44 -4.45 -10.00 -9.65
N ASP A 45 -3.20 -9.71 -9.26
CA ASP A 45 -2.76 -9.68 -7.86
C ASP A 45 -3.52 -8.61 -7.05
N HIS A 46 -3.77 -8.89 -5.77
CA HIS A 46 -4.47 -7.98 -4.86
C HIS A 46 -3.85 -6.58 -4.81
N GLN A 47 -2.52 -6.47 -5.00
CA GLN A 47 -1.81 -5.20 -5.09
C GLN A 47 -2.45 -4.24 -6.12
N GLN A 48 -2.84 -4.73 -7.30
CA GLN A 48 -3.45 -3.88 -8.33
C GLN A 48 -4.83 -3.37 -7.91
N GLN A 49 -5.61 -4.19 -7.21
CA GLN A 49 -6.92 -3.80 -6.69
C GLN A 49 -6.80 -2.72 -5.60
N TYR A 50 -5.79 -2.81 -4.73
CA TYR A 50 -5.50 -1.77 -3.75
C TYR A 50 -5.05 -0.46 -4.41
N ILE A 51 -4.18 -0.51 -5.42
CA ILE A 51 -3.74 0.68 -6.20
C ILE A 51 -4.93 1.36 -6.87
N ALA A 52 -5.79 0.59 -7.54
CA ALA A 52 -6.98 1.11 -8.21
C ALA A 52 -7.94 1.76 -7.21
N THR A 53 -8.20 1.10 -6.07
CA THR A 53 -9.06 1.62 -5.01
C THR A 53 -8.51 2.94 -4.45
N ALA A 54 -7.21 3.00 -4.15
CA ALA A 54 -6.56 4.22 -3.67
C ALA A 54 -6.65 5.36 -4.70
N THR A 55 -6.42 5.06 -5.98
CA THR A 55 -6.49 6.04 -7.08
C THR A 55 -7.91 6.62 -7.22
N ILE A 56 -8.93 5.76 -7.18
CA ILE A 56 -10.35 6.19 -7.24
C ILE A 56 -10.66 7.15 -6.09
N LEU A 57 -10.23 6.83 -4.86
CA LEU A 57 -10.48 7.67 -3.69
C LEU A 57 -9.73 9.00 -3.75
N ILE A 58 -8.46 8.99 -4.19
CA ILE A 58 -7.62 10.18 -4.34
C ILE A 58 -8.21 11.16 -5.37
N ILE A 59 -8.88 10.67 -6.40
CA ILE A 59 -9.52 11.52 -7.42
C ILE A 59 -10.93 11.94 -7.00
N ALA A 60 -11.76 10.99 -6.56
CA ALA A 60 -13.17 11.24 -6.25
C ALA A 60 -13.35 12.20 -5.07
N THR A 61 -12.50 12.10 -4.05
CA THR A 61 -12.60 12.91 -2.82
C THR A 61 -12.40 14.41 -3.09
N PRO A 62 -11.27 14.89 -3.68
CA PRO A 62 -11.10 16.31 -3.97
C PRO A 62 -12.07 16.80 -5.03
N LEU A 63 -12.49 15.97 -5.98
CA LEU A 63 -13.50 16.34 -6.97
C LEU A 63 -14.86 16.58 -6.30
N ALA A 64 -15.31 15.66 -5.44
CA ALA A 64 -16.56 15.79 -4.68
C ALA A 64 -16.52 16.98 -3.71
N PHE A 65 -15.36 17.23 -3.08
CA PHE A 65 -15.15 18.36 -2.17
C PHE A 65 -15.13 19.70 -2.90
N THR A 66 -14.45 19.80 -4.05
CA THR A 66 -14.44 20.99 -4.92
C THR A 66 -15.85 21.28 -5.43
N HIS A 67 -16.57 20.24 -5.89
CA HIS A 67 -17.96 20.38 -6.29
C HIS A 67 -18.84 20.88 -5.13
N PHE A 68 -18.64 20.34 -3.94
CA PHE A 68 -19.35 20.76 -2.73
C PHE A 68 -19.08 22.23 -2.38
N LEU A 69 -17.82 22.69 -2.47
CA LEU A 69 -17.46 24.06 -2.17
C LEU A 69 -18.02 25.06 -3.19
N LEU A 70 -17.90 24.76 -4.49
CA LEU A 70 -18.24 25.70 -5.56
C LEU A 70 -19.72 25.66 -5.94
N PHE A 71 -20.28 24.47 -6.15
CA PHE A 71 -21.58 24.28 -6.79
C PHE A 71 -22.71 23.90 -5.84
N SER A 72 -22.44 23.63 -4.56
CA SER A 72 -23.51 23.31 -3.60
C SER A 72 -24.48 24.47 -3.46
N ASN A 73 -25.80 24.25 -3.41
CA ASN A 73 -26.77 25.32 -3.11
C ASN A 73 -26.92 25.63 -1.60
N ARG A 74 -25.98 25.18 -0.76
CA ARG A 74 -26.02 25.39 0.70
C ARG A 74 -25.53 26.79 1.07
N PRO A 75 -26.05 27.41 2.16
CA PRO A 75 -25.57 28.69 2.64
C PRO A 75 -24.10 28.59 3.06
N LEU A 76 -23.33 29.67 2.82
CA LEU A 76 -21.87 29.72 3.04
C LEU A 76 -21.46 29.27 4.44
N ARG A 77 -22.21 29.67 5.47
CA ARG A 77 -21.97 29.25 6.86
C ARG A 77 -21.97 27.72 7.01
N LYS A 78 -22.96 27.02 6.44
CA LYS A 78 -23.03 25.55 6.50
C LYS A 78 -21.89 24.90 5.73
N ARG A 79 -21.47 25.47 4.58
CA ARG A 79 -20.30 24.97 3.85
C ARG A 79 -19.04 25.08 4.71
N LEU A 80 -18.81 26.26 5.30
CA LEU A 80 -17.65 26.49 6.14
C LEU A 80 -17.63 25.58 7.38
N TYR A 81 -18.77 25.41 8.06
CA TYR A 81 -18.85 24.48 9.19
C TYR A 81 -18.52 23.04 8.80
N ILE A 82 -19.06 22.56 7.67
CA ILE A 82 -18.77 21.20 7.19
C ILE A 82 -17.28 21.06 6.82
N SER A 83 -16.71 22.05 6.13
CA SER A 83 -15.29 22.02 5.73
C SER A 83 -14.35 22.08 6.94
N ILE A 84 -14.64 22.93 7.92
CA ILE A 84 -13.87 23.01 9.17
C ILE A 84 -14.00 21.70 9.94
N ALA A 85 -15.22 21.14 10.07
CA ALA A 85 -15.41 19.85 10.73
C ALA A 85 -14.63 18.73 10.02
N ALA A 86 -14.66 18.67 8.68
CA ALA A 86 -13.88 17.70 7.92
C ALA A 86 -12.37 17.87 8.15
N LEU A 87 -11.87 19.11 8.15
CA LEU A 87 -10.47 19.40 8.42
C LEU A 87 -10.06 19.00 9.84
N LEU A 88 -10.92 19.26 10.83
CA LEU A 88 -10.70 18.84 12.23
C LEU A 88 -10.68 17.32 12.36
N VAL A 89 -11.55 16.59 11.65
CA VAL A 89 -11.56 15.13 11.64
C VAL A 89 -10.27 14.59 11.03
N VAL A 90 -9.84 15.11 9.87
CA VAL A 90 -8.57 14.72 9.24
C VAL A 90 -7.39 15.04 10.16
N GLY A 91 -7.36 16.24 10.75
CA GLY A 91 -6.35 16.65 11.71
C GLY A 91 -6.31 15.74 12.95
N ALA A 92 -7.47 15.35 13.47
CA ALA A 92 -7.58 14.41 14.59
C ALA A 92 -7.06 13.02 14.19
N ILE A 93 -7.43 12.49 13.03
CA ILE A 93 -6.91 11.20 12.54
C ILE A 93 -5.39 11.27 12.39
N CYS A 94 -4.86 12.31 11.74
CA CYS A 94 -3.42 12.50 11.58
C CYS A 94 -2.71 12.70 12.92
N GLY A 95 -3.35 13.33 13.92
CA GLY A 95 -2.78 13.58 15.25
C GLY A 95 -2.83 12.37 16.17
N LEU A 96 -3.84 11.50 16.03
CA LEU A 96 -4.01 10.31 16.85
C LEU A 96 -3.20 9.12 16.30
N PHE A 97 -3.18 8.97 14.97
CA PHE A 97 -2.57 7.83 14.31
C PHE A 97 -1.25 8.21 13.61
N ARG A 98 -0.31 7.26 13.59
CA ARG A 98 0.86 7.25 12.72
C ARG A 98 0.80 6.04 11.80
N ILE A 99 1.35 6.17 10.60
CA ILE A 99 1.59 5.04 9.71
C ILE A 99 2.81 4.32 10.29
N ALA A 100 2.60 3.13 10.85
CA ALA A 100 3.68 2.34 11.43
C ALA A 100 4.37 1.51 10.35
N GLU A 101 3.59 0.85 9.51
CA GLU A 101 4.08 -0.03 8.46
C GLU A 101 3.15 0.07 7.25
N VAL A 102 3.69 -0.21 6.06
CA VAL A 102 2.90 -0.36 4.84
C VAL A 102 3.18 -1.75 4.30
N SER A 103 2.14 -2.57 4.19
CA SER A 103 2.24 -3.91 3.60
C SER A 103 2.75 -3.83 2.16
N GLY A 104 3.31 -4.92 1.63
CA GLY A 104 3.61 -5.07 0.20
C GLY A 104 2.37 -4.84 -0.71
N ASP A 105 1.18 -5.03 -0.16
CA ASP A 105 -0.10 -4.75 -0.80
C ASP A 105 -0.60 -3.29 -0.62
N LEU A 106 0.26 -2.37 -0.18
CA LEU A 106 -0.05 -0.96 0.08
C LEU A 106 -1.10 -0.71 1.17
N VAL A 107 -1.36 -1.67 2.04
CA VAL A 107 -2.26 -1.51 3.18
C VAL A 107 -1.48 -0.87 4.35
N PRO A 108 -1.80 0.37 4.76
CA PRO A 108 -1.12 1.00 5.89
C PRO A 108 -1.62 0.41 7.21
N ARG A 109 -0.70 -0.06 8.05
CA ARG A 109 -0.97 -0.43 9.44
C ARG A 109 -0.85 0.81 10.31
N LEU A 110 -1.97 1.23 10.88
CA LEU A 110 -2.02 2.39 11.76
C LEU A 110 -1.70 1.98 13.19
N ALA A 111 -0.82 2.74 13.83
CA ALA A 111 -0.56 2.68 15.26
C ALA A 111 -0.92 4.02 15.89
N PHE A 112 -1.26 4.02 17.18
CA PHE A 112 -1.40 5.27 17.91
C PHE A 112 -0.05 5.98 18.02
N ARG A 113 -0.04 7.30 17.97
CA ARG A 113 1.21 8.08 18.03
C ARG A 113 2.01 7.86 19.32
N TRP A 114 1.34 7.51 20.40
CA TRP A 114 1.94 7.24 21.72
C TRP A 114 2.27 5.76 21.96
N GLN A 115 2.06 4.87 20.98
CA GLN A 115 2.56 3.49 21.05
C GLN A 115 4.04 3.45 20.68
N SER A 116 4.85 2.76 21.49
CA SER A 116 6.27 2.54 21.23
C SER A 116 6.49 1.96 19.81
N PRO A 117 7.51 2.44 19.07
CA PRO A 117 7.90 1.84 17.80
C PRO A 117 8.10 0.32 17.93
N HIS A 118 7.58 -0.45 16.99
CA HIS A 118 7.74 -1.90 16.99
C HIS A 118 9.23 -2.29 17.01
N GLU A 119 10.07 -1.50 16.35
CA GLU A 119 11.53 -1.62 16.30
C GLU A 119 12.19 -1.55 17.68
N GLU A 120 11.65 -0.75 18.60
CA GLU A 120 12.19 -0.58 19.97
C GLU A 120 11.84 -1.76 20.88
N SER A 121 10.79 -2.52 20.53
CA SER A 121 10.40 -3.75 21.23
C SER A 121 11.11 -5.00 20.72
N LEU A 122 11.85 -4.90 19.61
CA LEU A 122 12.62 -6.03 19.10
C LEU A 122 13.82 -6.24 20.03
N PRO A 123 14.11 -7.48 20.46
CA PRO A 123 15.32 -7.75 21.21
C PRO A 123 16.52 -7.28 20.39
N SER A 124 17.35 -6.42 20.99
CA SER A 124 18.59 -5.99 20.37
C SER A 124 19.38 -7.23 19.98
N LEU A 125 19.67 -7.39 18.69
CA LEU A 125 20.43 -8.53 18.17
C LEU A 125 21.92 -8.50 18.61
N GLU A 126 22.26 -7.70 19.63
CA GLU A 126 23.61 -7.48 20.17
C GLU A 126 24.22 -8.71 20.85
N SER A 127 23.51 -9.83 20.98
CA SER A 127 24.08 -11.05 21.56
C SER A 127 23.50 -12.33 20.96
N ALA A 128 23.22 -12.35 19.66
CA ALA A 128 23.47 -13.60 18.96
C ALA A 128 25.00 -13.73 18.89
N GLU A 129 25.60 -14.38 19.90
CA GLU A 129 26.91 -15.01 19.75
C GLU A 129 26.86 -15.71 18.39
N VAL A 130 27.51 -15.12 17.39
CA VAL A 130 27.92 -15.87 16.22
C VAL A 130 28.77 -16.96 16.85
N PRO A 131 28.37 -18.25 16.79
CA PRO A 131 29.27 -19.30 17.24
C PRO A 131 30.59 -19.01 16.55
N ALA A 132 31.66 -18.87 17.33
CA ALA A 132 32.99 -18.47 16.84
C ALA A 132 33.53 -19.43 15.76
N GLU A 133 32.77 -20.45 15.38
CA GLU A 133 33.03 -21.39 14.31
C GLU A 133 32.63 -20.90 12.90
N THR A 134 31.93 -19.77 12.73
CA THR A 134 31.66 -19.18 11.39
C THR A 134 32.38 -17.87 11.11
N SER A 135 33.33 -17.48 11.96
CA SER A 135 34.34 -16.48 11.59
C SER A 135 35.41 -17.16 10.74
N LEU A 136 35.22 -17.22 9.41
CA LEU A 136 36.33 -17.46 8.45
C LEU A 136 37.31 -16.27 8.38
N ALA A 137 37.46 -15.51 9.47
CA ALA A 137 38.50 -14.52 9.68
C ALA A 137 39.59 -15.15 10.57
N GLY A 138 40.27 -16.15 10.04
CA GLY A 138 41.34 -16.86 10.75
C GLY A 138 41.76 -18.16 10.08
N GLY A 139 42.64 -18.08 9.07
CA GLY A 139 43.63 -19.13 8.77
C GLY A 139 43.16 -20.58 8.56
N GLY A 140 41.94 -20.84 8.09
CA GLY A 140 41.47 -22.19 7.72
C GLY A 140 41.55 -22.41 6.21
N LYS A 141 42.23 -23.49 5.78
CA LYS A 141 42.44 -23.91 4.38
C LYS A 141 41.29 -23.49 3.44
N GLY A 142 41.65 -22.70 2.42
CA GLY A 142 40.72 -22.19 1.42
C GLY A 142 39.81 -23.28 0.88
N LEU A 143 38.52 -23.19 1.22
CA LEU A 143 37.47 -23.73 0.37
C LEU A 143 37.66 -23.06 -0.99
N PRO A 144 37.83 -23.82 -2.08
CA PRO A 144 38.18 -23.23 -3.36
C PRO A 144 37.10 -22.23 -3.76
N ALA A 145 37.53 -20.98 -3.98
CA ALA A 145 36.72 -19.86 -4.46
C ALA A 145 36.14 -20.07 -5.88
N THR A 146 36.12 -21.32 -6.37
CA THR A 146 35.80 -21.71 -7.74
C THR A 146 34.55 -22.57 -7.87
N ARG A 147 33.84 -22.92 -6.78
CA ARG A 147 32.42 -23.26 -6.93
C ARG A 147 31.63 -21.97 -6.91
N ARG A 148 31.48 -21.33 -8.08
CA ARG A 148 30.30 -20.52 -8.36
C ARG A 148 29.12 -21.37 -7.91
N ALA A 149 28.46 -20.98 -6.82
CA ALA A 149 27.18 -21.58 -6.52
C ALA A 149 26.33 -21.30 -7.76
N THR A 150 25.67 -22.32 -8.30
CA THR A 150 24.87 -22.22 -9.53
C THR A 150 23.70 -21.21 -9.40
N ALA A 151 23.58 -20.55 -8.24
CA ALA A 151 22.58 -19.55 -7.89
C ALA A 151 23.18 -18.39 -7.05
N ASP A 152 24.37 -17.88 -7.38
CA ASP A 152 24.84 -16.61 -6.80
C ASP A 152 23.82 -15.49 -7.08
N TYR A 153 23.52 -14.67 -6.06
CA TYR A 153 22.59 -13.53 -6.13
C TYR A 153 23.33 -12.26 -5.68
N PRO A 154 24.35 -11.80 -6.44
CA PRO A 154 25.43 -10.98 -5.91
C PRO A 154 25.07 -9.50 -5.69
N GLN A 155 23.87 -9.07 -6.08
CA GLN A 155 23.44 -7.67 -5.97
C GLN A 155 21.94 -7.58 -5.71
N PHE A 156 21.48 -6.38 -5.33
CA PHE A 156 20.06 -6.09 -5.16
C PHE A 156 19.27 -6.46 -6.42
N LEU A 157 18.20 -7.25 -6.23
CA LEU A 157 17.38 -7.84 -7.29
C LEU A 157 18.11 -8.82 -8.22
N GLY A 158 19.27 -9.34 -7.81
CA GLY A 158 19.98 -10.40 -8.52
C GLY A 158 20.81 -9.93 -9.70
N PRO A 159 21.47 -10.83 -10.44
CA PRO A 159 22.38 -10.48 -11.52
C PRO A 159 21.79 -9.57 -12.59
N ASN A 160 20.50 -9.73 -12.89
CA ASN A 160 19.77 -8.96 -13.90
C ASN A 160 18.92 -7.82 -13.33
N ARG A 161 18.89 -7.67 -11.99
CA ARG A 161 18.04 -6.69 -11.27
C ARG A 161 16.54 -6.86 -11.52
N ASP A 162 16.11 -8.08 -11.80
CA ASP A 162 14.72 -8.45 -12.07
C ASP A 162 14.05 -9.16 -10.89
N GLY A 163 14.78 -9.42 -9.81
CA GLY A 163 14.25 -10.11 -8.64
C GLY A 163 14.12 -11.62 -8.82
N ALA A 164 14.60 -12.20 -9.93
CA ALA A 164 14.35 -13.58 -10.29
C ALA A 164 15.64 -14.43 -10.28
N ILE A 165 15.49 -15.73 -9.98
CA ILE A 165 16.55 -16.73 -10.20
C ILE A 165 16.10 -17.62 -11.35
N PRO A 166 16.76 -17.56 -12.52
CA PRO A 166 16.38 -18.37 -13.66
C PRO A 166 16.64 -19.87 -13.36
N LYS A 167 15.76 -20.74 -13.89
CA LYS A 167 15.92 -22.21 -13.89
C LYS A 167 15.83 -22.90 -12.52
N VAL A 168 15.11 -22.31 -11.56
CA VAL A 168 14.74 -22.99 -10.32
C VAL A 168 13.32 -23.55 -10.49
N SER A 169 13.18 -24.87 -10.38
CA SER A 169 11.87 -25.54 -10.33
C SER A 169 11.57 -25.82 -8.86
N ILE A 170 10.50 -25.21 -8.36
CA ILE A 170 9.98 -25.43 -7.01
C ILE A 170 8.65 -26.16 -7.17
N ASP A 171 8.37 -27.12 -6.28
CA ASP A 171 7.03 -27.69 -6.19
C ASP A 171 6.10 -26.65 -5.56
N TRP A 172 5.02 -26.31 -6.26
CA TRP A 172 4.06 -25.29 -5.83
C TRP A 172 2.93 -25.87 -4.98
N ASP A 173 2.82 -27.20 -4.88
CA ASP A 173 1.82 -27.87 -4.05
C ASP A 173 2.28 -27.89 -2.58
N TRP A 174 2.24 -26.72 -1.95
CA TRP A 174 2.65 -26.55 -0.55
C TRP A 174 1.61 -27.09 0.44
N GLU A 175 0.41 -27.45 -0.02
CA GLU A 175 -0.61 -28.09 0.82
C GLU A 175 -0.26 -29.54 1.09
N ASN A 176 0.14 -30.28 0.05
CA ASN A 176 0.51 -31.69 0.19
C ASN A 176 2.01 -31.90 0.41
N TYR A 177 2.86 -30.99 -0.09
CA TYR A 177 4.33 -31.08 -0.02
C TYR A 177 4.94 -29.77 0.49
N PRO A 178 4.72 -29.42 1.77
CA PRO A 178 5.30 -28.20 2.33
C PRO A 178 6.84 -28.29 2.36
N PRO A 179 7.55 -27.19 2.06
CA PRO A 179 9.00 -27.16 2.14
C PRO A 179 9.51 -27.34 3.59
N GLU A 180 10.63 -28.03 3.75
CA GLU A 180 11.29 -28.21 5.05
C GLU A 180 12.17 -27.00 5.40
N GLU A 181 12.07 -26.53 6.64
CA GLU A 181 12.90 -25.43 7.14
C GLU A 181 14.33 -25.92 7.44
N ILE A 182 15.27 -25.59 6.57
CA ILE A 182 16.69 -25.96 6.73
C ILE A 182 17.47 -25.04 7.68
N TRP A 183 17.06 -23.77 7.82
CA TRP A 183 17.64 -22.80 8.76
C TRP A 183 16.70 -21.62 8.97
N ARG A 184 16.87 -20.94 10.11
CA ARG A 184 16.20 -19.66 10.39
C ARG A 184 17.13 -18.76 11.18
N ARG A 185 17.22 -17.51 10.74
CA ARG A 185 17.98 -16.45 11.42
C ARG A 185 17.05 -15.30 11.73
N LYS A 186 17.05 -14.84 12.99
CA LYS A 186 16.38 -13.58 13.34
C LYS A 186 17.15 -12.44 12.66
N VAL A 187 16.48 -11.75 11.75
CA VAL A 187 16.95 -10.50 11.15
C VAL A 187 16.15 -9.36 11.77
N GLY A 188 16.78 -8.19 11.94
CA GLY A 188 16.13 -7.02 12.52
C GLY A 188 15.03 -6.45 11.62
N PRO A 189 14.62 -5.20 11.82
CA PRO A 189 13.67 -4.54 10.93
C PRO A 189 14.35 -4.27 9.56
N ALA A 190 14.36 -5.27 8.69
CA ALA A 190 14.94 -5.21 7.35
C ALA A 190 13.83 -5.42 6.32
N TRP A 191 13.68 -4.48 5.40
CA TRP A 191 12.67 -4.50 4.33
C TRP A 191 13.31 -4.66 2.94
N SER A 192 14.52 -5.21 2.88
CA SER A 192 15.28 -5.32 1.63
C SER A 192 15.70 -6.76 1.37
N SER A 193 15.87 -7.08 0.09
CA SER A 193 16.55 -8.31 -0.32
C SER A 193 18.03 -8.24 0.09
N PHE A 194 18.66 -9.40 0.17
CA PHE A 194 20.07 -9.57 0.51
C PHE A 194 20.87 -10.06 -0.70
N ALA A 195 22.16 -9.75 -0.73
CA ALA A 195 23.07 -10.24 -1.75
C ALA A 195 23.77 -11.51 -1.27
N VAL A 196 23.78 -12.56 -2.09
CA VAL A 196 24.47 -13.83 -1.81
C VAL A 196 25.61 -14.03 -2.79
N SER A 197 26.80 -14.31 -2.28
CA SER A 197 27.93 -14.78 -3.08
C SER A 197 28.65 -15.90 -2.35
N GLY A 198 28.69 -17.09 -2.98
CA GLY A 198 29.21 -18.30 -2.36
C GLY A 198 28.50 -18.61 -1.04
N TYR A 199 29.24 -18.53 0.07
CA TYR A 199 28.73 -18.84 1.41
C TYR A 199 28.45 -17.61 2.28
N ARG A 200 28.29 -16.42 1.67
CA ARG A 200 28.04 -15.16 2.39
C ARG A 200 26.77 -14.49 1.89
N ALA A 201 25.97 -13.99 2.83
CA ALA A 201 24.80 -13.16 2.59
C ALA A 201 24.96 -11.81 3.32
N VAL A 202 24.64 -10.70 2.64
CA VAL A 202 24.72 -9.32 3.17
C VAL A 202 23.44 -8.56 2.87
#